data_AF-A0A1G7R3V6-F1
#
_entry.id   AF-A0A1G7R3V6-F1
#
_cell.length_a   1.000
_cell.length_b   1.000
_cell.length_c   1.000
_cell.angle_alpha   90.00
_cell.angle_beta   90.00
_cell.angle_gamma   90.00
#
_symmetry.space_group_name_H-M   'P 1'
#
loop_
_entity.id
_entity.type
_entity.pdbx_description
1 polymer ?
#
loop_
_entity_poly.entity_id
_entity_poly.type
_entity_poly.pdbx_seq_one_letter_code
_entity_poly.pdbx_strand_id
1 'polypeptide(L)'
;MPRTPGLDLPDAGAEEADLSDGQLRMRVRAYERETAWAPRWVGDELDRTHQEASKAAADADVWSARATAEPERAQLAEAAERARRESDSLADRAEQLEAADEARATWNAHTAQTRDKAERARVELGARGVDLTHPGARVTAEDWLAVHLDAQRADDAHREITEDDLAQDQDHARHIDGPETAMPDLRDRSVVDPTERADNPARIPTVDETTAVVARAQLALAEIEARDAADAQREDDTSWTTTREETAEWNDDLVAERQLACF
;
A
#
# COMPACT_ATOMS: atom_id res chain seq x y z
N MET A 1 -2.47 38.04 23.38
CA MET A 1 -3.24 36.80 23.15
C MET A 1 -2.28 35.73 22.67
N PRO A 2 -2.13 34.61 23.39
CA PRO A 2 -1.29 33.50 22.96
C PRO A 2 -1.94 32.84 21.74
N ARG A 3 -1.19 32.70 20.64
CA ARG A 3 -1.57 31.81 19.53
C ARG A 3 -1.56 30.40 20.11
N THR A 4 -2.71 29.76 20.16
CA THR A 4 -2.78 28.30 20.28
C THR A 4 -1.90 27.72 19.18
N PRO A 5 -1.00 26.76 19.47
CA PRO A 5 -0.36 25.99 18.42
C PRO A 5 -1.50 25.33 17.66
N GLY A 6 -1.75 25.78 16.43
CA GLY A 6 -2.63 25.08 15.52
C GLY A 6 -2.08 23.68 15.42
N LEU A 7 -2.86 22.70 15.88
CA LEU A 7 -2.66 21.33 15.44
C LEU A 7 -2.63 21.43 13.92
N ASP A 8 -1.56 20.95 13.31
CA ASP A 8 -1.36 20.85 11.86
C ASP A 8 -2.34 19.79 11.32
N LEU A 9 -3.62 20.05 11.53
CA LEU A 9 -4.72 19.25 11.05
C LEU A 9 -4.76 19.51 9.55
N PRO A 10 -4.60 18.48 8.70
CA PRO A 10 -4.67 18.64 7.28
C PRO A 10 -6.00 19.29 6.93
N ASP A 11 -5.95 20.49 6.35
CA ASP A 11 -7.13 21.19 5.88
C ASP A 11 -7.74 20.36 4.75
N ALA A 12 -9.05 20.11 4.81
CA ALA A 12 -9.74 19.50 3.69
C ALA A 12 -9.75 20.55 2.57
N GLY A 13 -8.90 20.36 1.56
CA GLY A 13 -8.79 21.29 0.46
C GLY A 13 -10.10 21.42 -0.30
N ALA A 14 -10.22 22.45 -1.15
CA ALA A 14 -11.39 22.66 -2.01
C ALA A 14 -11.74 21.41 -2.85
N GLU A 15 -10.74 20.62 -3.21
CA GLU A 15 -10.94 19.35 -3.91
C GLU A 15 -11.79 18.35 -3.12
N GLU A 16 -11.58 18.16 -1.82
CA GLU A 16 -12.38 17.24 -1.00
C GLU A 16 -13.81 17.73 -0.83
N ALA A 17 -13.99 19.04 -0.70
CA ALA A 17 -15.32 19.66 -0.55
C ALA A 17 -16.21 19.36 -1.77
N ASP A 18 -15.64 19.29 -2.97
CA ASP A 18 -16.37 19.02 -4.22
C ASP A 18 -16.68 17.53 -4.43
N LEU A 19 -16.03 16.62 -3.69
CA LEU A 19 -16.24 15.18 -3.83
C LEU A 19 -17.50 14.72 -3.09
N SER A 20 -18.18 13.74 -3.67
CA SER A 20 -19.26 13.01 -2.99
C SER A 20 -18.70 12.15 -1.85
N ASP A 21 -19.53 11.85 -0.85
CA ASP A 21 -19.17 10.96 0.26
C ASP A 21 -18.70 9.58 -0.22
N GLY A 22 -19.27 9.09 -1.33
CA GLY A 22 -18.84 7.85 -1.98
C GLY A 22 -17.40 7.93 -2.47
N GLN A 23 -17.03 8.99 -3.18
CA GLN A 23 -15.66 9.21 -3.66
C GLN A 23 -14.67 9.37 -2.50
N LEU A 24 -15.05 10.10 -1.45
CA LEU A 24 -14.23 10.27 -0.24
C LEU A 24 -13.99 8.92 0.45
N ARG A 25 -15.04 8.09 0.62
CA ARG A 25 -14.91 6.72 1.15
C ARG A 25 -14.00 5.86 0.28
N MET A 26 -14.06 6.00 -1.04
CA MET A 26 -13.17 5.27 -1.94
C MET A 26 -11.70 5.67 -1.76
N ARG A 27 -11.39 6.94 -1.50
CA ARG A 27 -10.02 7.38 -1.15
C ARG A 27 -9.54 6.73 0.15
N VAL A 28 -10.38 6.71 1.18
CA VAL A 28 -10.07 6.04 2.46
C VAL A 28 -9.84 4.54 2.24
N ARG A 29 -10.74 3.86 1.52
CA ARG A 29 -10.60 2.43 1.19
C ARG A 29 -9.35 2.13 0.35
N ALA A 30 -8.97 3.03 -0.56
CA ALA A 30 -7.74 2.87 -1.31
C ALA A 30 -6.53 2.79 -0.39
N TYR A 31 -6.40 3.69 0.58
CA TYR A 31 -5.29 3.65 1.53
C TYR A 31 -5.35 2.47 2.51
N GLU A 32 -6.56 2.04 2.92
CA GLU A 32 -6.71 0.82 3.72
C GLU A 32 -6.20 -0.42 2.99
N ARG A 33 -6.46 -0.54 1.68
CA ARG A 33 -5.85 -1.59 0.85
C ARG A 33 -4.34 -1.47 0.79
N GLU A 34 -3.79 -0.25 0.72
CA GLU A 34 -2.35 -0.06 0.76
C GLU A 34 -1.72 -0.52 2.09
N THR A 35 -2.46 -0.36 3.20
CA THR A 35 -1.99 -0.75 4.54
C THR A 35 -1.94 -2.28 4.71
N ALA A 36 -2.76 -3.04 3.99
CA ALA A 36 -2.85 -4.50 4.13
C ALA A 36 -1.53 -5.23 3.80
N TRP A 37 -0.76 -4.69 2.85
CA TRP A 37 0.51 -5.26 2.40
C TRP A 37 1.75 -4.51 2.90
N ALA A 38 1.58 -3.53 3.79
CA ALA A 38 2.72 -2.79 4.35
C ALA A 38 3.75 -3.76 4.98
N PRO A 39 5.07 -3.56 4.76
CA PRO A 39 6.12 -4.24 5.51
C PRO A 39 5.91 -4.06 7.01
N ARG A 40 6.27 -4.98 7.90
CA ARG A 40 6.10 -4.75 9.35
C ARG A 40 7.03 -3.61 9.82
N TRP A 41 6.58 -2.77 10.75
CA TRP A 41 7.47 -1.80 11.39
C TRP A 41 8.41 -2.49 12.40
N VAL A 42 9.71 -2.20 12.31
CA VAL A 42 10.76 -2.90 13.09
C VAL A 42 11.67 -1.96 13.89
N GLY A 43 11.39 -0.65 13.94
CA GLY A 43 12.28 0.35 14.54
C GLY A 43 12.70 0.01 15.98
N ASP A 44 11.75 -0.35 16.85
CA ASP A 44 12.07 -0.74 18.24
C ASP A 44 12.94 -2.02 18.31
N GLU A 45 12.64 -3.02 17.49
CA GLU A 45 13.38 -4.28 17.43
C GLU A 45 14.82 -4.05 16.92
N LEU A 46 14.97 -3.17 15.93
CA LEU A 46 16.25 -2.77 15.35
C LEU A 46 17.10 -2.01 16.38
N ASP A 47 16.54 -0.97 17.01
CA ASP A 47 17.22 -0.20 18.06
C ASP A 47 17.68 -1.11 19.20
N ARG A 48 16.82 -2.03 19.64
CA ARG A 48 17.15 -2.98 20.71
C ARG A 48 18.27 -3.95 20.29
N THR A 49 18.24 -4.42 19.06
CA THR A 49 19.26 -5.33 18.51
C THR A 49 20.62 -4.63 18.43
N HIS A 50 20.68 -3.37 17.98
CA HIS A 50 21.91 -2.59 17.99
C HIS A 50 22.46 -2.35 19.40
N GLN A 51 21.59 -2.04 20.37
CA GLN A 51 22.01 -1.84 21.75
C GLN A 51 22.65 -3.10 22.35
N GLU A 52 22.04 -4.27 22.13
CA GLU A 52 22.59 -5.53 22.64
C GLU A 52 23.84 -5.99 21.87
N ALA A 53 23.92 -5.75 20.55
CA ALA A 53 25.15 -5.99 19.79
C ALA A 53 26.31 -5.14 20.34
N SER A 54 26.08 -3.85 20.56
CA SER A 54 27.08 -2.92 21.11
C SER A 54 27.53 -3.32 22.51
N LYS A 55 26.61 -3.79 23.34
CA LYS A 55 26.91 -4.29 24.68
C LYS A 55 27.73 -5.58 24.63
N ALA A 56 27.37 -6.54 23.78
CA ALA A 56 28.14 -7.77 23.60
C ALA A 56 29.57 -7.49 23.10
N ALA A 57 29.73 -6.54 22.16
CA ALA A 57 31.05 -6.09 21.73
C ALA A 57 31.88 -5.50 22.89
N ALA A 58 31.28 -4.63 23.71
CA ALA A 58 31.95 -4.07 24.88
C ALA A 58 32.33 -5.14 25.92
N ASP A 59 31.46 -6.12 26.16
CA ASP A 59 31.74 -7.25 27.06
C ASP A 59 32.90 -8.10 26.54
N ALA A 60 32.96 -8.36 25.23
CA ALA A 60 34.08 -9.05 24.59
C ALA A 60 35.41 -8.33 24.82
N ASP A 61 35.44 -7.01 24.66
CA ASP A 61 36.63 -6.19 24.87
C ASP A 61 37.08 -6.22 26.34
N VAL A 62 36.14 -6.06 27.27
CA VAL A 62 36.40 -6.10 28.71
C VAL A 62 36.97 -7.46 29.12
N TRP A 63 36.35 -8.56 28.68
CA TRP A 63 36.82 -9.91 29.03
C TRP A 63 38.16 -10.24 28.37
N SER A 64 38.39 -9.80 27.13
CA SER A 64 39.67 -9.93 26.44
C SER A 64 40.79 -9.19 27.19
N ALA A 65 40.55 -7.95 27.60
CA ALA A 65 41.51 -7.17 28.38
C ALA A 65 41.83 -7.83 29.72
N ARG A 66 40.81 -8.28 30.46
CA ARG A 66 41.00 -8.98 31.76
C ARG A 66 41.77 -10.29 31.60
N ALA A 67 41.55 -11.03 30.52
CA ALA A 67 42.27 -12.27 30.23
C ALA A 67 43.80 -12.07 30.10
N THR A 68 44.28 -10.85 29.81
CA THR A 68 45.73 -10.57 29.76
C THR A 68 46.36 -10.39 31.15
N ALA A 69 45.59 -9.91 32.13
CA ALA A 69 46.09 -9.49 33.44
C ALA A 69 45.80 -10.50 34.55
N GLU A 70 44.71 -11.27 34.45
CA GLU A 70 44.21 -12.11 35.53
C GLU A 70 44.71 -13.56 35.46
N PRO A 71 44.63 -14.34 36.56
CA PRO A 71 44.99 -15.75 36.55
C PRO A 71 43.96 -16.64 35.84
N GLU A 72 42.71 -16.19 35.71
CA GLU A 72 41.58 -16.92 35.09
C GLU A 72 41.53 -16.78 33.56
N ARG A 73 42.71 -16.65 32.91
CA ARG A 73 42.87 -16.26 31.50
C ARG A 73 42.04 -17.09 30.52
N ALA A 74 42.03 -18.41 30.69
CA ALA A 74 41.34 -19.31 29.78
C ALA A 74 39.82 -19.12 29.80
N GLN A 75 39.24 -18.95 31.00
CA GLN A 75 37.79 -18.73 31.15
C GLN A 75 37.38 -17.37 30.60
N LEU A 76 38.17 -16.32 30.90
CA LEU A 76 37.92 -14.97 30.38
C LEU A 76 38.08 -14.89 28.85
N ALA A 77 39.06 -15.60 28.27
CA ALA A 77 39.23 -15.69 26.82
C ALA A 77 38.05 -16.40 26.14
N GLU A 78 37.54 -17.48 26.74
CA GLU A 78 36.34 -18.18 26.25
C GLU A 78 35.09 -17.29 26.35
N ALA A 79 34.93 -16.54 27.45
CA ALA A 79 33.86 -15.57 27.61
C ALA A 79 33.93 -14.48 26.52
N ALA A 80 35.11 -13.90 26.32
CA ALA A 80 35.35 -12.90 25.27
C ALA A 80 34.96 -13.42 23.88
N GLU A 81 35.34 -14.65 23.57
CA GLU A 81 35.00 -15.29 22.30
C GLU A 81 33.49 -15.56 22.14
N ARG A 82 32.80 -15.87 23.24
CA ARG A 82 31.35 -16.05 23.23
C ARG A 82 30.63 -14.73 22.98
N ALA A 83 31.04 -13.64 23.64
CA ALA A 83 30.46 -12.32 23.42
C ALA A 83 30.73 -11.79 22.00
N ARG A 84 31.90 -12.06 21.42
CA ARG A 84 32.15 -11.73 20.00
C ARG A 84 31.15 -12.42 19.08
N ARG A 85 31.01 -13.74 19.21
CA ARG A 85 30.03 -14.51 18.41
C ARG A 85 28.59 -14.03 18.60
N GLU A 86 28.23 -13.61 19.81
CA GLU A 86 26.92 -13.03 20.09
C GLU A 86 26.75 -11.67 19.42
N SER A 87 27.74 -10.77 19.53
CA SER A 87 27.76 -9.48 18.84
C SER A 87 27.64 -9.64 17.33
N ASP A 88 28.42 -10.55 16.74
CA ASP A 88 28.39 -10.82 15.29
C ASP A 88 27.00 -11.32 14.86
N SER A 89 26.43 -12.29 15.59
CA SER A 89 25.09 -12.79 15.28
C SER A 89 23.99 -11.74 15.44
N LEU A 90 24.14 -10.78 16.36
CA LEU A 90 23.20 -9.67 16.52
C LEU A 90 23.39 -8.62 15.43
N ALA A 91 24.62 -8.37 14.98
CA ALA A 91 24.91 -7.49 13.85
C ALA A 91 24.29 -8.02 12.55
N ASP A 92 24.44 -9.32 12.27
CA ASP A 92 23.79 -9.98 11.11
C ASP A 92 22.26 -9.85 11.15
N ARG A 93 21.67 -9.84 12.35
CA ARG A 93 20.23 -9.65 12.53
C ARG A 93 19.83 -8.20 12.35
N ALA A 94 20.64 -7.26 12.81
CA ALA A 94 20.41 -5.84 12.60
C ALA A 94 20.38 -5.50 11.11
N GLU A 95 21.33 -6.02 10.31
CA GLU A 95 21.34 -5.81 8.85
C GLU A 95 20.05 -6.30 8.16
N GLN A 96 19.51 -7.44 8.59
CA GLN A 96 18.23 -7.95 8.09
C GLN A 96 17.04 -7.06 8.47
N LEU A 97 17.03 -6.53 9.70
CA LEU A 97 16.00 -5.61 10.16
C LEU A 97 16.11 -4.24 9.47
N GLU A 98 17.32 -3.75 9.19
CA GLU A 98 17.56 -2.53 8.39
C GLU A 98 16.95 -2.67 6.99
N ALA A 99 17.13 -3.81 6.31
CA ALA A 99 16.52 -4.06 5.01
C ALA A 99 14.97 -4.03 5.07
N ALA A 100 14.38 -4.51 6.17
CA ALA A 100 12.93 -4.44 6.37
C ALA A 100 12.45 -3.00 6.66
N ASP A 101 13.23 -2.22 7.42
CA ASP A 101 12.94 -0.81 7.68
C ASP A 101 13.03 0.03 6.40
N GLU A 102 14.05 -0.19 5.57
CA GLU A 102 14.20 0.45 4.27
C GLU A 102 13.03 0.12 3.32
N ALA A 103 12.56 -1.13 3.31
CA ALA A 103 11.37 -1.50 2.56
C ALA A 103 10.12 -0.75 3.06
N ARG A 104 9.96 -0.59 4.38
CA ARG A 104 8.87 0.22 4.96
C ARG A 104 9.00 1.69 4.56
N ALA A 105 10.20 2.25 4.54
CA ALA A 105 10.45 3.61 4.08
C ALA A 105 10.08 3.80 2.60
N THR A 106 10.47 2.85 1.75
CA THR A 106 10.12 2.82 0.33
C THR A 106 8.60 2.74 0.13
N TRP A 107 7.92 1.85 0.86
CA TRP A 107 6.46 1.75 0.86
C TRP A 107 5.79 3.06 1.31
N ASN A 108 6.29 3.70 2.36
CA ASN A 108 5.77 4.98 2.84
C ASN A 108 5.90 6.08 1.77
N ALA A 109 7.02 6.14 1.05
CA ALA A 109 7.21 7.10 -0.04
C ALA A 109 6.25 6.83 -1.21
N HIS A 110 6.16 5.58 -1.65
CA HIS A 110 5.28 5.16 -2.75
C HIS A 110 3.79 5.40 -2.43
N THR A 111 3.37 5.22 -1.17
CA THR A 111 1.97 5.40 -0.76
C THR A 111 1.64 6.79 -0.24
N ALA A 112 2.60 7.73 -0.23
CA ALA A 112 2.44 9.05 0.39
C ALA A 112 1.23 9.83 -0.15
N GLN A 113 1.03 9.85 -1.47
CA GLN A 113 -0.10 10.58 -2.07
C GLN A 113 -1.45 9.92 -1.73
N THR A 114 -1.52 8.59 -1.74
CA THR A 114 -2.74 7.86 -1.37
C THR A 114 -3.08 8.07 0.10
N ARG A 115 -2.06 8.11 0.97
CA ARG A 115 -2.21 8.43 2.40
C ARG A 115 -2.75 9.84 2.60
N ASP A 116 -2.13 10.85 1.99
CA ASP A 116 -2.57 12.26 2.09
C ASP A 116 -4.04 12.44 1.66
N LYS A 117 -4.39 11.91 0.49
CA LYS A 117 -5.77 11.91 -0.02
C LYS A 117 -6.75 11.23 0.94
N ALA A 118 -6.36 10.13 1.55
CA ALA A 118 -7.18 9.44 2.54
C ALA A 118 -7.33 10.24 3.84
N GLU A 119 -6.27 10.90 4.33
CA GLU A 119 -6.31 11.73 5.53
C GLU A 119 -7.22 12.96 5.34
N ARG A 120 -7.05 13.70 4.25
CA ARG A 120 -7.96 14.80 3.87
C ARG A 120 -9.40 14.33 3.72
N ALA A 121 -9.62 13.18 3.07
CA ALA A 121 -10.95 12.61 2.93
C ALA A 121 -11.59 12.22 4.29
N ARG A 122 -10.80 11.73 5.25
CA ARG A 122 -11.30 11.46 6.63
C ARG A 122 -11.70 12.74 7.33
N VAL A 123 -10.92 13.81 7.20
CA VAL A 123 -11.25 15.12 7.78
C VAL A 123 -12.57 15.64 7.21
N GLU A 124 -12.73 15.63 5.89
CA GLU A 124 -13.97 16.10 5.24
C GLU A 124 -15.18 15.24 5.61
N LEU A 125 -15.05 13.91 5.59
CA LEU A 125 -16.13 13.02 6.02
C LEU A 125 -16.51 13.27 7.49
N GLY A 126 -15.52 13.53 8.36
CA GLY A 126 -15.75 13.92 9.75
C GLY A 126 -16.49 15.25 9.87
N ALA A 127 -16.14 16.26 9.05
CA ALA A 127 -16.82 17.55 9.00
C ALA A 127 -18.29 17.42 8.54
N ARG A 128 -18.58 16.44 7.66
CA ARG A 128 -19.94 16.09 7.21
C ARG A 128 -20.71 15.22 8.20
N GLY A 129 -20.10 14.81 9.32
CA GLY A 129 -20.72 13.94 10.30
C GLY A 129 -20.83 12.47 9.86
N VAL A 130 -20.03 12.04 8.88
CA VAL A 130 -19.96 10.64 8.46
C VAL A 130 -19.03 9.86 9.38
N ASP A 131 -19.58 8.94 10.16
CA ASP A 131 -18.79 8.02 10.97
C ASP A 131 -18.25 6.86 10.12
N LEU A 132 -16.92 6.82 9.98
CA LEU A 132 -16.20 5.75 9.28
C LEU A 132 -16.07 4.46 10.11
N THR A 133 -16.13 4.57 11.43
CA THR A 133 -16.02 3.45 12.38
C THR A 133 -17.35 2.74 12.58
N HIS A 134 -18.44 3.50 12.56
CA HIS A 134 -19.82 2.99 12.56
C HIS A 134 -20.56 3.58 11.36
N PRO A 135 -20.26 3.09 10.15
CA PRO A 135 -21.01 3.49 8.97
C PRO A 135 -22.46 3.10 9.23
N GLY A 136 -23.32 4.09 9.49
CA GLY A 136 -24.73 3.87 9.83
C GLY A 136 -25.40 2.93 8.83
N ALA A 137 -26.50 2.28 9.26
CA ALA A 137 -27.22 1.21 8.55
C ALA A 137 -27.00 1.24 7.03
N ARG A 138 -26.00 0.48 6.56
CA ARG A 138 -25.70 0.37 5.14
C ARG A 138 -26.87 -0.38 4.52
N VAL A 139 -27.47 0.20 3.49
CA VAL A 139 -28.31 -0.58 2.56
C VAL A 139 -27.38 -1.63 1.96
N THR A 140 -27.61 -2.90 2.29
CA THR A 140 -26.79 -3.99 1.75
C THR A 140 -27.04 -4.12 0.25
N ALA A 141 -26.17 -4.83 -0.46
CA ALA A 141 -26.41 -5.12 -1.88
C ALA A 141 -27.73 -5.89 -2.04
N GLU A 142 -28.02 -6.79 -1.09
CA GLU A 142 -29.25 -7.54 -0.99
C GLU A 142 -30.47 -6.62 -0.74
N ASP A 143 -30.36 -5.64 0.15
CA ASP A 143 -31.44 -4.67 0.39
C ASP A 143 -31.70 -3.80 -0.85
N TRP A 144 -30.63 -3.32 -1.50
CA TRP A 144 -30.75 -2.54 -2.72
C TRP A 144 -31.34 -3.38 -3.85
N LEU A 145 -30.88 -4.62 -4.02
CA LEU A 145 -31.38 -5.55 -5.02
C LEU A 145 -32.84 -5.91 -4.75
N ALA A 146 -33.22 -6.11 -3.48
CA ALA A 146 -34.60 -6.37 -3.11
C ALA A 146 -35.51 -5.19 -3.48
N VAL A 147 -35.10 -3.95 -3.15
CA VAL A 147 -35.82 -2.73 -3.51
C VAL A 147 -35.87 -2.54 -5.04
N HIS A 148 -34.76 -2.77 -5.73
CA HIS A 148 -34.67 -2.65 -7.18
C HIS A 148 -35.55 -3.67 -7.89
N LEU A 149 -35.51 -4.94 -7.49
CA LEU A 149 -36.37 -6.00 -8.03
C LEU A 149 -37.84 -5.75 -7.71
N ASP A 150 -38.16 -5.12 -6.58
CA ASP A 150 -39.53 -4.73 -6.26
C ASP A 150 -40.02 -3.60 -7.16
N ALA A 151 -39.19 -2.58 -7.38
CA ALA A 151 -39.46 -1.50 -8.33
C ALA A 151 -39.60 -2.03 -9.76
N GLN A 152 -38.70 -2.91 -10.20
CA GLN A 152 -38.76 -3.55 -11.51
C GLN A 152 -40.05 -4.38 -11.67
N ARG A 153 -40.42 -5.18 -10.66
CA ARG A 153 -41.70 -5.92 -10.68
C ARG A 153 -42.92 -5.01 -10.76
N ALA A 154 -42.88 -3.85 -10.10
CA ALA A 154 -43.95 -2.86 -10.15
C ALA A 154 -44.05 -2.19 -11.52
N ASP A 155 -42.91 -1.84 -12.13
CA ASP A 155 -42.85 -1.25 -13.46
C ASP A 155 -43.26 -2.26 -14.54
N ASP A 156 -42.75 -3.49 -14.47
CA ASP A 156 -43.06 -4.57 -15.41
C ASP A 156 -44.56 -4.95 -15.37
N ALA A 157 -45.24 -4.77 -14.24
CA ALA A 157 -46.68 -5.00 -14.12
C ALA A 157 -47.53 -4.03 -14.98
N HIS A 158 -46.96 -2.89 -15.38
CA HIS A 158 -47.66 -1.83 -16.13
C HIS A 158 -47.06 -1.56 -17.50
N ARG A 159 -45.90 -2.16 -17.80
CA ARG A 159 -45.21 -2.02 -19.09
C ARG A 159 -45.91 -2.84 -20.18
N GLU A 160 -46.10 -2.23 -21.34
CA GLU A 160 -46.55 -2.94 -22.55
C GLU A 160 -45.40 -3.77 -23.12
N ILE A 161 -45.67 -5.05 -23.40
CA ILE A 161 -44.70 -5.96 -24.03
C ILE A 161 -44.65 -5.64 -25.52
N THR A 162 -43.49 -5.22 -26.03
CA THR A 162 -43.28 -4.89 -27.45
C THR A 162 -42.55 -6.04 -28.17
N GLU A 163 -42.47 -5.96 -29.52
CA GLU A 163 -41.75 -6.97 -30.32
C GLU A 163 -40.26 -7.05 -29.99
N ASP A 164 -39.66 -5.96 -29.48
CA ASP A 164 -38.24 -5.91 -29.09
C ASP A 164 -37.93 -6.80 -27.87
N ASP A 165 -38.91 -6.98 -26.98
CA ASP A 165 -38.78 -7.81 -25.77
C ASP A 165 -38.63 -9.31 -26.11
N LEU A 166 -39.07 -9.72 -27.30
CA LEU A 166 -39.00 -11.11 -27.77
C LEU A 166 -37.68 -11.44 -28.48
N ALA A 167 -36.89 -10.43 -28.87
CA ALA A 167 -35.66 -10.60 -29.66
C ALA A 167 -34.37 -10.66 -28.82
N GLN A 168 -34.40 -10.21 -27.57
CA GLN A 168 -33.19 -9.93 -26.76
C GLN A 168 -32.50 -11.15 -26.14
N ASP A 169 -33.15 -12.32 -26.12
CA ASP A 169 -32.67 -13.52 -25.40
C ASP A 169 -31.55 -14.30 -26.12
N GLN A 170 -31.24 -13.98 -27.39
CA GLN A 170 -30.27 -14.76 -28.19
C GLN A 170 -28.83 -14.22 -28.19
N ASP A 171 -28.59 -12.95 -27.82
CA ASP A 171 -27.28 -12.30 -28.00
C ASP A 171 -26.44 -12.12 -26.70
N HIS A 172 -26.99 -12.42 -25.52
CA HIS A 172 -26.31 -12.19 -24.24
C HIS A 172 -25.24 -13.24 -23.87
N ALA A 173 -25.02 -14.27 -24.68
CA ALA A 173 -24.04 -15.34 -24.40
C ALA A 173 -22.57 -14.97 -24.73
N ARG A 174 -22.31 -13.78 -25.28
CA ARG A 174 -20.94 -13.28 -25.55
C ARG A 174 -20.46 -12.39 -24.42
N HIS A 175 -20.32 -12.94 -23.22
CA HIS A 175 -19.66 -12.19 -22.14
C HIS A 175 -18.15 -12.17 -22.39
N ILE A 176 -17.60 -10.96 -22.33
CA ILE A 176 -16.22 -10.60 -22.64
C ILE A 176 -15.31 -11.12 -21.52
N ASP A 177 -14.52 -12.15 -21.81
CA ASP A 177 -13.31 -12.48 -21.06
C ASP A 177 -12.27 -11.39 -21.37
N GLY A 178 -12.28 -10.32 -20.59
CA GLY A 178 -11.24 -9.30 -20.63
C GLY A 178 -9.90 -9.88 -20.17
N PRO A 179 -8.77 -9.27 -20.55
CA PRO A 179 -7.45 -9.72 -20.11
C PRO A 179 -7.31 -9.52 -18.60
N GLU A 180 -7.62 -10.55 -17.82
CA GLU A 180 -7.23 -10.62 -16.42
C GLU A 180 -5.70 -10.63 -16.37
N THR A 181 -5.10 -9.62 -15.72
CA THR A 181 -3.70 -9.68 -15.32
C THR A 181 -3.51 -10.94 -14.48
N ALA A 182 -2.75 -11.91 -15.00
CA ALA A 182 -2.68 -13.28 -14.46
C ALA A 182 -2.10 -13.39 -13.03
N MET A 183 -1.66 -12.28 -12.43
CA MET A 183 -1.18 -12.23 -11.05
C MET A 183 -2.25 -11.61 -10.13
N PRO A 184 -2.76 -12.36 -9.15
CA PRO A 184 -3.66 -11.83 -8.14
C PRO A 184 -3.02 -10.67 -7.37
N ASP A 185 -3.71 -9.54 -7.27
CA ASP A 185 -3.28 -8.35 -6.53
C ASP A 185 -2.99 -8.70 -5.06
N LEU A 186 -1.78 -8.39 -4.59
CA LEU A 186 -1.35 -8.68 -3.22
C LEU A 186 -2.23 -7.96 -2.19
N ARG A 187 -2.80 -6.81 -2.54
CA ARG A 187 -3.67 -6.00 -1.67
C ARG A 187 -4.98 -6.71 -1.31
N ASP A 188 -5.45 -7.58 -2.19
CA ASP A 188 -6.72 -8.29 -2.00
C ASP A 188 -6.57 -9.55 -1.14
N ARG A 189 -5.35 -10.08 -1.03
CA ARG A 189 -5.04 -11.31 -0.28
C ARG A 189 -4.25 -11.07 0.98
N SER A 190 -3.55 -9.94 1.06
CA SER A 190 -2.76 -9.59 2.23
C SER A 190 -3.66 -9.27 3.42
N VAL A 191 -3.23 -9.74 4.58
CA VAL A 191 -3.85 -9.41 5.86
C VAL A 191 -2.83 -8.59 6.64
N VAL A 192 -3.30 -7.54 7.29
CA VAL A 192 -2.52 -6.75 8.23
C VAL A 192 -1.87 -7.70 9.23
N ASP A 193 -0.56 -7.54 9.44
CA ASP A 193 0.15 -8.35 10.42
C ASP A 193 -0.41 -8.06 11.82
N PRO A 194 -1.01 -9.06 12.52
CA PRO A 194 -1.57 -8.83 13.84
C PRO A 194 -0.49 -8.45 14.87
N THR A 195 0.78 -8.74 14.59
CA THR A 195 1.91 -8.40 15.43
C THR A 195 2.49 -7.00 15.18
N GLU A 196 2.01 -6.27 14.17
CA GLU A 196 2.44 -4.88 13.90
C GLU A 196 2.24 -3.97 15.11
N ARG A 197 1.19 -4.22 15.90
CA ARG A 197 0.86 -3.46 17.13
C ARG A 197 1.01 -4.28 18.41
N ALA A 198 1.70 -5.41 18.36
CA ALA A 198 1.99 -6.15 19.60
C ALA A 198 3.02 -5.35 20.39
N ASP A 199 2.58 -4.68 21.46
CA ASP A 199 3.36 -3.84 22.37
C ASP A 199 4.41 -4.64 23.16
N ASN A 200 5.38 -5.26 22.48
CA ASN A 200 6.59 -5.73 23.13
C ASN A 200 7.84 -5.10 22.48
N PRO A 201 7.99 -3.76 22.60
CA PRO A 201 9.11 -3.01 22.03
C PRO A 201 10.47 -3.40 22.64
N ALA A 202 10.50 -4.25 23.67
CA ALA A 202 11.70 -4.55 24.44
C ALA A 202 12.41 -5.86 24.06
N ARG A 203 11.91 -6.63 23.08
CA ARG A 203 12.47 -7.94 22.75
C ARG A 203 13.36 -7.90 21.50
N ILE A 204 14.38 -8.76 21.48
CA ILE A 204 15.12 -9.09 20.26
C ILE A 204 14.32 -10.15 19.50
N PRO A 205 14.03 -9.96 18.20
CA PRO A 205 13.33 -10.97 17.42
C PRO A 205 14.22 -12.21 17.24
N THR A 206 13.58 -13.37 17.14
CA THR A 206 14.26 -14.62 16.77
C THR A 206 14.68 -14.61 15.30
N VAL A 207 15.52 -15.56 14.90
CA VAL A 207 15.95 -15.72 13.50
C VAL A 207 14.74 -15.93 12.58
N ASP A 208 13.83 -16.83 12.97
CA ASP A 208 12.65 -17.17 12.17
C ASP A 208 11.71 -15.96 12.00
N GLU A 209 11.52 -15.18 13.07
CA GLU A 209 10.73 -13.94 13.01
C GLU A 209 11.38 -12.90 12.11
N THR A 210 12.70 -12.71 12.21
CA THR A 210 13.46 -11.80 11.34
C THR A 210 13.33 -12.24 9.87
N THR A 211 13.48 -13.54 9.61
CA THR A 211 13.35 -14.12 8.27
C THR A 211 11.95 -13.88 7.69
N ALA A 212 10.90 -14.07 8.49
CA ALA A 212 9.52 -13.82 8.06
C ALA A 212 9.28 -12.33 7.75
N VAL A 213 9.84 -11.43 8.56
CA VAL A 213 9.77 -9.98 8.36
C VAL A 213 10.46 -9.58 7.06
N VAL A 214 11.67 -10.08 6.79
CA VAL A 214 12.41 -9.84 5.54
C VAL A 214 11.65 -10.38 4.34
N ALA A 215 11.08 -11.58 4.43
CA ALA A 215 10.28 -12.15 3.34
C ALA A 215 9.05 -11.28 3.01
N ARG A 216 8.36 -10.73 4.02
CA ARG A 216 7.24 -9.79 3.82
C ARG A 216 7.72 -8.47 3.20
N ALA A 217 8.85 -7.95 3.65
CA ALA A 217 9.46 -6.74 3.07
C ALA A 217 9.80 -6.92 1.58
N GLN A 218 10.36 -8.07 1.21
CA GLN A 218 10.66 -8.39 -0.19
C GLN A 218 9.40 -8.50 -1.06
N LEU A 219 8.31 -9.09 -0.54
CA LEU A 219 7.03 -9.14 -1.24
C LEU A 219 6.46 -7.73 -1.50
N ALA A 220 6.60 -6.82 -0.54
CA ALA A 220 6.17 -5.45 -0.71
C ALA A 220 7.00 -4.70 -1.75
N LEU A 221 8.33 -4.88 -1.76
CA LEU A 221 9.18 -4.28 -2.79
C LEU A 221 8.85 -4.80 -4.20
N ALA A 222 8.59 -6.10 -4.33
CA ALA A 222 8.16 -6.68 -5.60
C ALA A 222 6.82 -6.13 -6.09
N GLU A 223 5.87 -5.86 -5.18
CA GLU A 223 4.59 -5.22 -5.51
C GLU A 223 4.80 -3.77 -6.00
N ILE A 224 5.69 -3.00 -5.36
CA ILE A 224 6.03 -1.63 -5.81
C ILE A 224 6.63 -1.66 -7.22
N GLU A 225 7.61 -2.54 -7.45
CA GLU A 225 8.26 -2.69 -8.76
C GLU A 225 7.25 -3.09 -9.84
N ALA A 226 6.33 -4.02 -9.54
CA ALA A 226 5.28 -4.42 -10.48
C ALA A 226 4.35 -3.25 -10.85
N ARG A 227 4.06 -2.36 -9.91
CA ARG A 227 3.24 -1.16 -10.15
C ARG A 227 3.98 -0.11 -10.94
N ASP A 228 5.23 0.18 -10.59
CA ASP A 228 6.05 1.13 -11.35
C ASP A 228 6.20 0.68 -12.82
N ALA A 229 6.36 -0.63 -13.06
CA ALA A 229 6.39 -1.19 -14.41
C ALA A 229 5.03 -1.06 -15.14
N ALA A 230 3.92 -1.32 -14.45
CA ALA A 230 2.58 -1.16 -15.02
C ALA A 230 2.26 0.32 -15.33
N ASP A 231 2.72 1.24 -14.50
CA ASP A 231 2.54 2.68 -14.67
C ASP A 231 3.35 3.18 -15.86
N ALA A 232 4.62 2.77 -15.98
CA ALA A 232 5.45 3.05 -17.14
C ALA A 232 4.84 2.52 -18.44
N GLN A 233 4.30 1.30 -18.44
CA GLN A 233 3.62 0.73 -19.60
C GLN A 233 2.40 1.56 -20.03
N ARG A 234 1.60 2.05 -19.05
CA ARG A 234 0.44 2.90 -19.33
C ARG A 234 0.84 4.26 -19.89
N GLU A 235 1.93 4.83 -19.38
CA GLU A 235 2.48 6.10 -19.90
C GLU A 235 2.96 5.94 -21.35
N ASP A 236 3.64 4.84 -21.66
CA ASP A 236 4.10 4.52 -23.02
C ASP A 236 2.92 4.32 -23.99
N ASP A 237 1.88 3.57 -23.58
CA ASP A 237 0.68 3.36 -24.39
C ASP A 237 -0.08 4.67 -24.64
N THR A 238 -0.16 5.55 -23.64
CA THR A 238 -0.80 6.88 -23.74
C THR A 238 0.02 7.82 -24.64
N SER A 239 1.36 7.78 -24.52
CA SER A 239 2.29 8.54 -25.37
C SER A 239 2.19 8.10 -26.84
N TRP A 240 2.13 6.78 -27.07
CA TRP A 240 2.01 6.21 -28.41
C TRP A 240 0.69 6.58 -29.09
N THR A 241 -0.43 6.51 -28.35
CA THR A 241 -1.75 6.91 -28.87
C THR A 241 -1.81 8.40 -29.20
N THR A 242 -1.32 9.26 -28.31
CA THR A 242 -1.24 10.71 -28.54
C THR A 242 -0.39 11.04 -29.77
N THR A 243 0.81 10.45 -29.88
CA THR A 243 1.71 10.67 -31.02
C THR A 243 1.07 10.21 -32.35
N ARG A 244 0.31 9.11 -32.33
CA ARG A 244 -0.37 8.57 -33.51
C ARG A 244 -1.51 9.48 -33.96
N GLU A 245 -2.28 10.03 -33.03
CA GLU A 245 -3.37 10.96 -33.31
C GLU A 245 -2.82 12.29 -33.88
N GLU A 246 -1.77 12.84 -33.26
CA GLU A 246 -1.08 14.04 -33.79
C GLU A 246 -0.50 13.78 -35.18
N THR A 247 0.12 12.63 -35.43
CA THR A 247 0.67 12.30 -36.77
C THR A 247 -0.42 12.14 -37.83
N ALA A 248 -1.60 11.65 -37.46
CA ALA A 248 -2.75 11.55 -38.36
C ALA A 248 -3.31 12.94 -38.69
N GLU A 249 -3.43 13.82 -37.70
CA GLU A 249 -3.86 15.22 -37.87
C GLU A 249 -2.92 15.98 -38.81
N TRP A 250 -1.60 15.81 -38.67
CA TRP A 250 -0.63 16.46 -39.55
C TRP A 250 -0.65 15.91 -40.99
N ASN A 251 -0.96 14.63 -41.17
CA ASN A 251 -1.13 14.06 -42.50
C ASN A 251 -2.38 14.60 -43.20
N ASP A 252 -3.47 14.80 -42.46
CA ASP A 252 -4.70 15.37 -43.01
C ASP A 252 -4.53 16.85 -43.39
N ASP A 253 -3.81 17.64 -42.59
CA ASP A 253 -3.46 19.03 -42.90
C ASP A 253 -2.57 19.14 -44.15
N LEU A 254 -1.56 18.27 -44.30
CA LEU A 254 -0.71 18.24 -45.50
C LEU A 254 -1.50 17.84 -46.76
N VAL A 255 -2.49 16.96 -46.62
CA VAL A 255 -3.38 16.58 -47.73
C VAL A 255 -4.30 17.76 -48.11
N ALA A 256 -4.83 18.50 -47.13
CA ALA A 256 -5.67 19.67 -47.35
C ALA A 256 -4.91 20.82 -48.05
N GLU A 257 -3.69 21.14 -47.61
CA GLU A 257 -2.84 22.16 -48.24
C GLU A 257 -2.50 21.82 -49.70
N ARG A 258 -2.25 20.54 -49.98
CA ARG A 258 -1.92 20.07 -51.34
C ARG A 258 -3.13 20.09 -52.28
N GLN A 259 -4.35 19.94 -51.76
CA GLN A 259 -5.59 20.09 -52.54
C GLN A 259 -5.91 21.55 -52.85
N LEU A 260 -5.62 22.48 -51.92
CA LEU A 260 -5.81 23.92 -52.13
C LEU A 260 -4.81 24.51 -53.13
N ALA A 261 -3.59 23.97 -53.24
CA ALA A 261 -2.58 24.43 -54.19
C ALA A 261 -2.84 24.03 -55.66
N CYS A 262 -3.85 23.19 -55.93
CA CYS A 262 -4.18 22.69 -57.28
C CYS A 262 -5.37 23.42 -57.95
N PHE A 263 -5.89 24.50 -57.36
CA PHE A 263 -6.92 25.38 -57.92
C PHE A 263 -6.35 26.76 -58.24
#